data_AF-A0A966B2U9-F1
#
_entry.id   AF-A0A966B2U9-F1
#
_cell.length_a   1.000
_cell.length_b   1.000
_cell.length_c   1.000
_cell.angle_alpha   90.00
_cell.angle_beta   90.00
_cell.angle_gamma   90.00
#
_symmetry.space_group_name_H-M   'P 1'
#
loop_
_entity.id
_entity.type
_entity.pdbx_description
1 polymer ?
#
loop_
_entity_poly.entity_id
_entity_poly.type
_entity_poly.pdbx_seq_one_letter_code
_entity_poly.pdbx_strand_id
1 'polypeptide(L)'
;WKMESEPNFLEQAVKEARSLLTKPLPEGADLVSRFCLAKAKIRAGELDAKSMLSDLIHESGGSDASGVAVAAAVVLALEANSRELHDYYRRIILEKHSEDPAAWPVTTFLLDRYHTLDLLKVKLSRPERRIRARYGGTVSPRAHAVNHGLDPMIRRLPDIVLKTLDGGTLNLPKNTEGKLTLLLFVEPPADPGSDFPVRLDGKGQPTKNDPLRSVMGYAFEFAERHIHKEVEVIAAFLCDDADRVRELMEKNEWSCRAAMVPGGLNNPMVQQLGVLSSDRIPNVFLLRRDGTVAWHTSGFSYKSDYGYPFAIRLAMKVHIEVSDTELAYRALAEGDFKKAKRVFSGPVLPEKDERYQWRGPRFHGRALANMGLKDWAAALADIDEAIKDHQEQFKLQPSESIVEMQATKAMLLEKIGRIDEAKAARRLASVEPAEYPTTTIYEEFHDRLKQLKILSQP
;
A
#
# COMPACT_ATOMS: atom_id res chain seq x y z
N TRP A 1 21.47 0.10 -24.16
CA TRP A 1 21.34 -1.38 -24.17
C TRP A 1 19.96 -1.93 -23.77
N LYS A 2 19.38 -1.62 -22.59
CA LYS A 2 18.08 -2.17 -22.13
C LYS A 2 16.88 -1.51 -22.84
N MET A 3 16.98 -0.24 -23.18
CA MET A 3 15.91 0.48 -23.88
C MET A 3 15.77 0.02 -25.34
N GLU A 4 16.88 -0.13 -26.06
CA GLU A 4 16.89 -0.54 -27.48
C GLU A 4 16.91 -2.08 -27.68
N SER A 5 17.17 -2.86 -26.62
CA SER A 5 17.36 -4.32 -26.70
C SER A 5 18.43 -4.81 -27.69
N GLU A 6 19.36 -3.94 -28.11
CA GLU A 6 20.45 -4.29 -29.03
C GLU A 6 21.66 -4.90 -28.30
N PRO A 7 22.09 -6.12 -28.65
CA PRO A 7 23.22 -6.80 -28.00
C PRO A 7 24.57 -6.07 -28.16
N ASN A 8 24.80 -5.40 -29.30
CA ASN A 8 26.07 -4.74 -29.62
C ASN A 8 26.49 -3.69 -28.58
N PHE A 9 25.52 -3.01 -27.94
CA PHE A 9 25.83 -2.05 -26.88
C PHE A 9 26.42 -2.69 -25.62
N LEU A 10 26.07 -3.95 -25.30
CA LEU A 10 26.70 -4.68 -24.19
C LEU A 10 28.13 -5.07 -24.56
N GLU A 11 28.37 -5.51 -25.77
CA GLU A 11 29.73 -5.84 -26.23
C GLU A 11 30.65 -4.62 -26.20
N GLN A 12 30.15 -3.47 -26.66
CA GLN A 12 30.88 -2.21 -26.57
C GLN A 12 31.16 -1.82 -25.11
N ALA A 13 30.15 -1.87 -24.24
CA ALA A 13 30.32 -1.56 -22.82
C ALA A 13 31.33 -2.50 -22.13
N VAL A 14 31.37 -3.78 -22.50
CA VAL A 14 32.37 -4.76 -22.01
C VAL A 14 33.78 -4.40 -22.48
N LYS A 15 33.93 -4.01 -23.75
CA LYS A 15 35.24 -3.59 -24.29
C LYS A 15 35.76 -2.34 -23.58
N GLU A 16 34.89 -1.35 -23.35
CA GLU A 16 35.22 -0.13 -22.61
C GLU A 16 35.55 -0.45 -21.15
N ALA A 17 34.73 -1.28 -20.48
CA ALA A 17 34.96 -1.73 -19.10
C ALA A 17 36.33 -2.40 -18.93
N ARG A 18 36.70 -3.33 -19.83
CA ARG A 18 38.03 -3.96 -19.81
C ARG A 18 39.15 -2.93 -19.97
N SER A 19 38.99 -1.96 -20.86
CA SER A 19 39.99 -0.91 -21.08
C SER A 19 40.09 0.10 -19.92
N LEU A 20 39.02 0.31 -19.16
CA LEU A 20 39.01 1.22 -18.01
C LEU A 20 39.69 0.58 -16.81
N LEU A 21 39.43 -0.71 -16.56
CA LEU A 21 39.99 -1.44 -15.42
C LEU A 21 41.51 -1.69 -15.52
N THR A 22 42.15 -1.41 -16.66
CA THR A 22 43.62 -1.43 -16.77
C THR A 22 44.28 -0.14 -16.30
N LYS A 23 43.50 0.89 -15.97
CA LYS A 23 43.97 2.20 -15.52
C LYS A 23 43.72 2.35 -14.02
N PRO A 24 44.52 3.18 -13.32
CA PRO A 24 44.17 3.57 -11.96
C PRO A 24 42.87 4.38 -11.98
N LEU A 25 41.88 3.94 -11.21
CA LEU A 25 40.57 4.59 -11.10
C LEU A 25 40.37 5.09 -9.66
N PRO A 26 39.64 6.20 -9.46
CA PRO A 26 39.15 6.58 -8.14
C PRO A 26 38.32 5.46 -7.52
N GLU A 27 38.28 5.42 -6.20
CA GLU A 27 37.47 4.45 -5.45
C GLU A 27 36.00 4.47 -5.92
N GLY A 28 35.46 3.30 -6.25
CA GLY A 28 34.09 3.11 -6.71
C GLY A 28 33.83 3.45 -8.18
N ALA A 29 34.78 4.10 -8.89
CA ALA A 29 34.62 4.42 -10.31
C ALA A 29 34.71 3.18 -11.22
N ASP A 30 35.23 2.07 -10.69
CA ASP A 30 35.31 0.76 -11.34
C ASP A 30 33.97 -0.01 -11.32
N LEU A 31 33.01 0.37 -10.48
CA LEU A 31 31.78 -0.40 -10.23
C LEU A 31 30.95 -0.63 -11.51
N VAL A 32 30.78 0.40 -12.33
CA VAL A 32 30.05 0.29 -13.61
C VAL A 32 30.75 -0.70 -14.54
N SER A 33 32.08 -0.65 -14.59
CA SER A 33 32.88 -1.57 -15.39
C SER A 33 32.70 -3.02 -14.91
N ARG A 34 32.80 -3.25 -13.60
CA ARG A 34 32.58 -4.56 -12.98
C ARG A 34 31.17 -5.10 -13.21
N PHE A 35 30.15 -4.24 -13.08
CA PHE A 35 28.76 -4.59 -13.38
C PHE A 35 28.58 -5.03 -14.84
N CYS A 36 29.15 -4.31 -15.81
CA CYS A 36 29.10 -4.68 -17.22
C CYS A 36 29.76 -6.03 -17.49
N LEU A 37 30.92 -6.31 -16.89
CA LEU A 37 31.60 -7.59 -17.01
C LEU A 37 30.81 -8.74 -16.39
N ALA A 38 30.30 -8.55 -15.16
CA ALA A 38 29.47 -9.54 -14.48
C ALA A 38 28.20 -9.85 -15.29
N LYS A 39 27.55 -8.82 -15.84
CA LYS A 39 26.38 -9.00 -16.70
C LYS A 39 26.68 -9.80 -17.96
N ALA A 40 27.80 -9.51 -18.61
CA ALA A 40 28.19 -10.22 -19.84
C ALA A 40 28.40 -11.72 -19.58
N LYS A 41 29.11 -12.04 -18.50
CA LYS A 41 29.33 -13.41 -18.03
C LYS A 41 28.01 -14.15 -17.71
N ILE A 42 27.09 -13.50 -16.98
CA ILE A 42 25.75 -14.06 -16.69
C ILE A 42 25.01 -14.38 -18.00
N ARG A 43 25.04 -13.46 -18.98
CA ARG A 43 24.38 -13.66 -20.28
C ARG A 43 25.05 -14.72 -21.15
N ALA A 44 26.35 -14.94 -20.99
CA ALA A 44 27.08 -16.03 -21.64
C ALA A 44 26.76 -17.41 -21.04
N GLY A 45 25.95 -17.47 -19.97
CA GLY A 45 25.57 -18.71 -19.31
C GLY A 45 26.61 -19.23 -18.32
N GLU A 46 27.53 -18.38 -17.85
CA GLU A 46 28.45 -18.76 -16.77
C GLU A 46 27.65 -19.04 -15.49
N LEU A 47 27.77 -20.26 -14.97
CA LEU A 47 26.82 -20.83 -14.00
C LEU A 47 27.03 -20.40 -12.54
N ASP A 48 28.09 -19.67 -12.21
CA ASP A 48 28.40 -19.29 -10.83
C ASP A 48 28.05 -17.83 -10.51
N ALA A 49 26.75 -17.50 -10.64
CA ALA A 49 26.24 -16.19 -10.29
C ALA A 49 26.52 -15.81 -8.82
N LYS A 50 26.59 -16.80 -7.92
CA LYS A 50 26.85 -16.56 -6.50
C LYS A 50 28.28 -16.04 -6.29
N SER A 51 29.28 -16.73 -6.85
CA SER A 51 30.67 -16.28 -6.78
C SER A 51 30.84 -14.92 -7.44
N MET A 52 30.27 -14.73 -8.63
CA MET A 52 30.38 -13.45 -9.36
C MET A 52 29.81 -12.25 -8.60
N LEU A 53 28.63 -12.40 -7.96
CA LEU A 53 28.04 -11.33 -7.16
C LEU A 53 28.79 -11.14 -5.83
N SER A 54 29.33 -12.21 -5.25
CA SER A 54 30.20 -12.14 -4.08
C SER A 54 31.49 -11.38 -4.38
N ASP A 55 32.13 -11.67 -5.51
CA ASP A 55 33.34 -10.98 -6.00
C ASP A 55 33.05 -9.50 -6.24
N LEU A 56 31.95 -9.17 -6.92
CA LEU A 56 31.53 -7.77 -7.13
C LEU A 56 31.45 -7.00 -5.80
N ILE A 57 30.83 -7.59 -4.78
CA ILE A 57 30.67 -6.95 -3.47
C ILE A 57 32.00 -6.89 -2.71
N HIS A 58 32.76 -7.99 -2.68
CA HIS A 58 34.08 -8.04 -2.04
C HIS A 58 35.02 -6.97 -2.62
N GLU A 59 35.08 -6.89 -3.95
CA GLU A 59 35.91 -5.92 -4.63
C GLU A 59 35.40 -4.48 -4.49
N SER A 60 34.12 -4.28 -4.14
CA SER A 60 33.51 -2.98 -3.86
C SER A 60 33.53 -2.59 -2.37
N GLY A 61 34.36 -3.24 -1.54
CA GLY A 61 34.50 -2.93 -0.10
C GLY A 61 33.87 -3.98 0.83
N GLY A 62 33.40 -5.11 0.31
CA GLY A 62 32.93 -6.24 1.11
C GLY A 62 31.75 -5.88 2.02
N SER A 63 31.95 -5.99 3.33
CA SER A 63 30.93 -5.64 4.33
C SER A 63 30.54 -4.17 4.34
N ASP A 64 31.44 -3.30 3.86
CA ASP A 64 31.31 -1.84 3.81
C ASP A 64 31.00 -1.34 2.38
N ALA A 65 30.60 -2.25 1.48
CA ALA A 65 30.24 -1.89 0.12
C ALA A 65 29.12 -0.84 0.08
N SER A 66 29.23 0.11 -0.86
CA SER A 66 28.27 1.20 -1.01
C SER A 66 26.87 0.71 -1.38
N GLY A 67 25.84 1.52 -1.12
CA GLY A 67 24.47 1.20 -1.49
C GLY A 67 24.30 0.94 -2.98
N VAL A 68 25.07 1.64 -3.81
CA VAL A 68 25.11 1.47 -5.28
C VAL A 68 25.71 0.11 -5.67
N ALA A 69 26.75 -0.36 -4.98
CA ALA A 69 27.31 -1.69 -5.23
C ALA A 69 26.32 -2.81 -4.87
N VAL A 70 25.64 -2.68 -3.73
CA VAL A 70 24.58 -3.62 -3.34
C VAL A 70 23.41 -3.57 -4.34
N ALA A 71 23.02 -2.37 -4.78
CA ALA A 71 22.00 -2.19 -5.81
C ALA A 71 22.35 -2.89 -7.13
N ALA A 72 23.61 -2.78 -7.55
CA ALA A 72 24.14 -3.46 -8.72
C ALA A 72 24.00 -4.99 -8.58
N ALA A 73 24.33 -5.54 -7.41
CA ALA A 73 24.16 -6.97 -7.12
C ALA A 73 22.68 -7.41 -7.16
N VAL A 74 21.74 -6.60 -6.64
CA VAL A 74 20.29 -6.86 -6.75
C VAL A 74 19.86 -7.01 -8.20
N VAL A 75 20.26 -6.07 -9.07
CA VAL A 75 19.91 -6.10 -10.50
C VAL A 75 20.54 -7.29 -11.21
N LEU A 76 21.80 -7.62 -10.92
CA LEU A 76 22.46 -8.79 -11.52
C LEU A 76 21.83 -10.10 -11.07
N ALA A 77 21.36 -10.20 -9.83
CA ALA A 77 20.68 -11.40 -9.34
C ALA A 77 19.39 -11.70 -10.13
N LEU A 78 18.66 -10.65 -10.55
CA LEU A 78 17.51 -10.79 -11.45
C LEU A 78 17.92 -11.29 -12.84
N GLU A 79 19.00 -10.75 -13.40
CA GLU A 79 19.53 -11.19 -14.71
C GLU A 79 20.03 -12.64 -14.66
N ALA A 80 20.59 -13.06 -13.52
CA ALA A 80 20.98 -14.44 -13.25
C ALA A 80 19.79 -15.36 -12.94
N ASN A 81 18.56 -14.83 -12.93
CA ASN A 81 17.34 -15.55 -12.56
C ASN A 81 17.45 -16.26 -11.19
N SER A 82 18.20 -15.68 -10.25
CA SER A 82 18.43 -16.23 -8.91
C SER A 82 17.62 -15.46 -7.86
N ARG A 83 16.47 -16.05 -7.49
CA ARG A 83 15.61 -15.47 -6.45
C ARG A 83 16.30 -15.37 -5.10
N GLU A 84 17.07 -16.39 -4.72
CA GLU A 84 17.78 -16.42 -3.44
C GLU A 84 18.79 -15.27 -3.32
N LEU A 85 19.62 -15.06 -4.36
CA LEU A 85 20.59 -13.96 -4.39
C LEU A 85 19.88 -12.61 -4.41
N HIS A 86 18.79 -12.50 -5.17
CA HIS A 86 18.02 -11.28 -5.23
C HIS A 86 17.44 -10.92 -3.85
N ASP A 87 16.80 -11.89 -3.17
CA ASP A 87 16.21 -11.68 -1.86
C ASP A 87 17.28 -11.36 -0.80
N TYR A 88 18.47 -11.98 -0.90
CA TYR A 88 19.61 -11.69 -0.04
C TYR A 88 20.10 -10.24 -0.18
N TYR A 89 20.45 -9.79 -1.39
CA TYR A 89 20.95 -8.43 -1.61
C TYR A 89 19.86 -7.37 -1.45
N ARG A 90 18.60 -7.70 -1.80
CA ARG A 90 17.46 -6.82 -1.57
C ARG A 90 17.29 -6.52 -0.09
N ARG A 91 17.46 -7.52 0.78
CA ARG A 91 17.42 -7.30 2.23
C ARG A 91 18.52 -6.34 2.66
N ILE A 92 19.76 -6.58 2.21
CA ILE A 92 20.92 -5.73 2.56
C ILE A 92 20.68 -4.27 2.16
N ILE A 93 20.28 -3.99 0.91
CA ILE A 93 20.09 -2.61 0.45
C ILE A 93 18.96 -1.91 1.20
N LEU A 94 17.85 -2.61 1.50
CA LEU A 94 16.70 -2.02 2.17
C LEU A 94 16.91 -1.80 3.68
N GLU A 95 17.81 -2.55 4.31
CA GLU A 95 18.15 -2.44 5.73
C GLU A 95 19.31 -1.46 5.98
N LYS A 96 20.37 -1.50 5.15
CA LYS A 96 21.58 -0.71 5.37
C LYS A 96 21.65 0.60 4.59
N HIS A 97 21.02 0.65 3.41
CA HIS A 97 21.25 1.73 2.44
C HIS A 97 19.95 2.43 2.00
N SER A 98 18.81 2.24 2.69
CA SER A 98 17.56 2.88 2.27
C SER A 98 17.56 4.40 2.39
N GLU A 99 18.43 4.94 3.25
CA GLU A 99 18.59 6.38 3.46
C GLU A 99 19.72 6.98 2.60
N ASP A 100 20.46 6.17 1.84
CA ASP A 100 21.50 6.65 0.94
C ASP A 100 20.87 7.25 -0.33
N PRO A 101 21.05 8.56 -0.61
CA PRO A 101 20.50 9.20 -1.80
C PRO A 101 20.91 8.52 -3.11
N ALA A 102 22.12 7.95 -3.18
CA ALA A 102 22.59 7.25 -4.37
C ALA A 102 21.87 5.91 -4.59
N ALA A 103 21.26 5.35 -3.54
CA ALA A 103 20.51 4.10 -3.58
C ALA A 103 18.99 4.29 -3.73
N TRP A 104 18.46 5.49 -3.49
CA TRP A 104 17.01 5.79 -3.57
C TRP A 104 16.32 5.30 -4.84
N PRO A 105 16.88 5.48 -6.06
CA PRO A 105 16.22 4.99 -7.27
C PRO A 105 15.96 3.49 -7.25
N VAL A 106 16.81 2.71 -6.59
CA VAL A 106 16.66 1.25 -6.49
C VAL A 106 15.85 0.86 -5.26
N THR A 107 16.08 1.49 -4.11
CA THR A 107 15.36 1.15 -2.87
C THR A 107 13.87 1.46 -2.98
N THR A 108 13.50 2.62 -3.52
CA THR A 108 12.08 3.01 -3.72
C THR A 108 11.39 2.09 -4.72
N PHE A 109 12.07 1.75 -5.81
CA PHE A 109 11.60 0.80 -6.79
C PHE A 109 11.41 -0.61 -6.23
N LEU A 110 12.28 -1.07 -5.32
CA LEU A 110 12.15 -2.34 -4.60
C LEU A 110 11.08 -2.33 -3.51
N LEU A 111 10.64 -1.14 -3.07
CA LEU A 111 9.55 -0.97 -2.11
C LEU A 111 8.19 -0.85 -2.81
N ASP A 112 8.17 -0.40 -4.07
CA ASP A 112 6.95 -0.34 -4.86
C ASP A 112 6.41 -1.76 -5.17
N ARG A 113 5.21 -2.02 -4.68
CA ARG A 113 4.55 -3.32 -4.82
C ARG A 113 4.16 -3.65 -6.25
N TYR A 114 3.94 -2.64 -7.08
CA TYR A 114 3.63 -2.84 -8.47
C TYR A 114 4.90 -3.20 -9.25
N HIS A 115 5.99 -2.45 -9.07
CA HIS A 115 7.26 -2.76 -9.71
C HIS A 115 7.79 -4.15 -9.32
N THR A 116 7.70 -4.49 -8.04
CA THR A 116 8.10 -5.83 -7.56
C THR A 116 7.19 -6.95 -8.05
N LEU A 117 5.91 -6.68 -8.32
CA LEU A 117 5.00 -7.65 -8.95
C LEU A 117 5.50 -8.06 -10.33
N ASP A 118 5.79 -7.09 -11.19
CA ASP A 118 6.18 -7.37 -12.57
C ASP A 118 7.59 -7.91 -12.71
N LEU A 119 8.50 -7.51 -11.81
CA LEU A 119 9.89 -7.98 -11.84
C LEU A 119 10.10 -9.34 -11.19
N LEU A 120 9.48 -9.58 -10.04
CA LEU A 120 9.83 -10.73 -9.19
C LEU A 120 8.86 -11.90 -9.35
N LYS A 121 7.71 -11.68 -10.00
CA LYS A 121 6.69 -12.71 -10.14
C LYS A 121 6.51 -13.04 -11.62
N VAL A 122 6.89 -14.27 -11.95
CA VAL A 122 6.60 -14.94 -13.23
C VAL A 122 5.17 -14.60 -13.65
N LYS A 123 5.04 -13.94 -14.80
CA LYS A 123 3.79 -13.53 -15.47
C LYS A 123 2.55 -14.20 -14.89
N LEU A 124 1.88 -13.51 -13.96
CA LEU A 124 0.61 -13.91 -13.35
C LEU A 124 -0.56 -13.90 -14.37
N SER A 125 -0.27 -13.70 -15.66
CA SER A 125 -1.22 -13.76 -16.78
C SER A 125 -1.70 -15.18 -17.09
N ARG A 126 -1.19 -16.22 -16.40
CA ARG A 126 -1.74 -17.57 -16.46
C ARG A 126 -2.57 -17.88 -15.21
N PRO A 127 -3.87 -18.20 -15.34
CA PRO A 127 -4.76 -18.56 -14.22
C PRO A 127 -4.22 -19.66 -13.29
N GLU A 128 -3.26 -20.45 -13.80
CA GLU A 128 -2.69 -21.66 -13.19
C GLU A 128 -1.45 -21.40 -12.31
N ARG A 129 -0.92 -20.18 -12.27
CA ARG A 129 0.34 -19.85 -11.53
C ARG A 129 0.14 -18.82 -10.43
N ARG A 130 -0.84 -19.13 -9.60
CA ARG A 130 -1.30 -18.42 -8.42
C ARG A 130 -0.30 -18.56 -7.26
N ILE A 131 0.27 -17.45 -6.76
CA ILE A 131 1.23 -17.48 -5.63
C ILE A 131 0.49 -17.50 -4.29
N ARG A 132 0.98 -18.31 -3.34
CA ARG A 132 0.57 -18.40 -1.94
C ARG A 132 0.94 -17.10 -1.17
N ALA A 133 -0.05 -16.42 -0.58
CA ALA A 133 0.08 -15.30 0.33
C ALA A 133 0.83 -15.71 1.61
N ARG A 134 1.24 -14.73 2.42
CA ARG A 134 1.64 -14.95 3.83
C ARG A 134 0.57 -15.76 4.60
N TYR A 135 -0.69 -15.69 4.17
CA TYR A 135 -1.87 -16.36 4.74
C TYR A 135 -2.43 -17.49 3.86
N GLY A 136 -1.57 -18.24 3.16
CA GLY A 136 -1.93 -19.55 2.60
C GLY A 136 -2.74 -19.57 1.29
N GLY A 137 -3.35 -18.46 0.87
CA GLY A 137 -4.19 -18.37 -0.33
C GLY A 137 -3.51 -17.80 -1.59
N THR A 138 -4.12 -17.99 -2.76
CA THR A 138 -3.73 -17.35 -4.03
C THR A 138 -3.88 -15.83 -3.97
N VAL A 139 -2.83 -15.04 -4.26
CA VAL A 139 -2.96 -13.58 -4.43
C VAL A 139 -2.97 -13.21 -5.91
N SER A 140 -4.08 -12.63 -6.38
CA SER A 140 -4.13 -12.04 -7.73
C SER A 140 -3.19 -10.82 -7.85
N PRO A 141 -2.72 -10.46 -9.05
CA PRO A 141 -2.00 -9.20 -9.30
C PRO A 141 -2.64 -7.99 -8.59
N ARG A 142 -3.98 -7.89 -8.70
CA ARG A 142 -4.76 -6.83 -8.06
C ARG A 142 -4.66 -6.88 -6.54
N ALA A 143 -4.81 -8.05 -5.93
CA ALA A 143 -4.72 -8.19 -4.48
C ALA A 143 -3.32 -7.83 -3.95
N HIS A 144 -2.27 -8.12 -4.73
CA HIS A 144 -0.92 -7.71 -4.38
C HIS A 144 -0.72 -6.19 -4.41
N ALA A 145 -1.22 -5.52 -5.46
CA ALA A 145 -1.17 -4.06 -5.57
C ALA A 145 -2.00 -3.36 -4.48
N VAL A 146 -3.18 -3.90 -4.17
CA VAL A 146 -4.04 -3.40 -3.09
C VAL A 146 -3.41 -3.58 -1.71
N ASN A 147 -2.54 -4.59 -1.53
CA ASN A 147 -1.91 -4.92 -0.24
C ASN A 147 -2.91 -5.22 0.89
N HIS A 148 -3.97 -5.96 0.59
CA HIS A 148 -4.93 -6.40 1.60
C HIS A 148 -4.56 -7.83 2.05
N GLY A 149 -4.42 -8.06 3.36
CA GLY A 149 -4.02 -9.36 3.91
C GLY A 149 -2.56 -9.71 3.58
N LEU A 150 -1.68 -8.71 3.56
CA LEU A 150 -0.24 -8.83 3.33
C LEU A 150 0.48 -7.89 4.32
N ASP A 151 1.81 -7.96 4.36
CA ASP A 151 2.63 -7.24 5.33
C ASP A 151 2.27 -5.75 5.41
N PRO A 152 1.93 -5.23 6.60
CA PRO A 152 1.63 -3.82 6.75
C PRO A 152 2.86 -2.99 6.41
N MET A 153 2.63 -1.86 5.73
CA MET A 153 3.67 -0.85 5.60
C MET A 153 3.84 -0.15 6.94
N ILE A 154 5.07 -0.11 7.45
CA ILE A 154 5.40 0.43 8.78
C ILE A 154 6.39 1.61 8.72
N ARG A 155 6.87 1.97 7.52
CA ARG A 155 7.81 3.08 7.34
C ARG A 155 7.10 4.40 7.60
N ARG A 156 7.82 5.34 8.23
CA ARG A 156 7.37 6.74 8.37
C ARG A 156 7.54 7.45 7.04
N LEU A 157 6.62 8.37 6.70
CA LEU A 157 6.90 9.33 5.63
C LEU A 157 8.11 10.19 6.08
N PRO A 158 9.13 10.39 5.23
CA PRO A 158 10.17 11.37 5.51
C PRO A 158 9.56 12.75 5.80
N ASP A 159 10.23 13.55 6.64
CA ASP A 159 9.82 14.93 6.84
C ASP A 159 9.98 15.69 5.51
N ILE A 160 8.87 16.14 4.94
CA ILE A 160 8.86 16.89 3.67
C ILE A 160 8.26 18.28 3.87
N VAL A 161 8.77 19.24 3.09
CA VAL A 161 8.36 20.63 3.13
C VAL A 161 7.81 21.02 1.76
N LEU A 162 6.52 21.34 1.73
CA LEU A 162 5.80 21.80 0.54
C LEU A 162 5.45 23.29 0.67
N LYS A 163 5.32 23.99 -0.45
CA LYS A 163 4.83 25.38 -0.47
C LYS A 163 3.34 25.39 -0.71
N THR A 164 2.58 26.19 0.04
CA THR A 164 1.16 26.39 -0.25
C THR A 164 0.97 27.47 -1.32
N LEU A 165 -0.21 27.51 -1.94
CA LEU A 165 -0.48 28.46 -3.04
C LEU A 165 -0.52 29.93 -2.60
N ASP A 166 -0.66 30.19 -1.30
CA ASP A 166 -0.62 31.52 -0.68
C ASP A 166 0.80 31.91 -0.19
N GLY A 167 1.81 31.10 -0.49
CA GLY A 167 3.21 31.36 -0.12
C GLY A 167 3.61 30.86 1.27
N GLY A 168 2.72 30.20 1.99
CA GLY A 168 3.01 29.50 3.23
C GLY A 168 3.74 28.17 3.03
N THR A 169 3.86 27.41 4.12
CA THR A 169 4.55 26.12 4.16
C THR A 169 3.66 25.04 4.75
N LEU A 170 3.72 23.86 4.14
CA LEU A 170 3.06 22.65 4.61
C LEU A 170 4.13 21.57 4.88
N ASN A 171 4.37 21.29 6.16
CA ASN A 171 5.32 20.29 6.64
C ASN A 171 4.59 18.98 6.92
N LEU A 172 4.87 17.94 6.14
CA LEU A 172 4.27 16.61 6.32
C LEU A 172 5.30 15.65 6.93
N PRO A 173 4.87 14.70 7.78
CA PRO A 173 3.49 14.44 8.20
C PRO A 173 2.97 15.35 9.34
N LYS A 174 3.77 16.27 9.86
CA LYS A 174 3.48 17.06 11.08
C LYS A 174 2.18 17.87 11.02
N ASN A 175 1.94 18.59 9.93
CA ASN A 175 0.74 19.43 9.79
C ASN A 175 -0.57 18.66 9.60
N THR A 176 -0.50 17.35 9.38
CA THR A 176 -1.66 16.46 9.22
C THR A 176 -1.77 15.43 10.34
N GLU A 177 -0.98 15.59 11.41
CA GLU A 177 -1.01 14.69 12.55
C GLU A 177 -2.42 14.59 13.15
N GLY A 178 -2.82 13.38 13.54
CA GLY A 178 -4.16 13.08 14.03
C GLY A 178 -5.20 12.80 12.93
N LYS A 179 -4.88 12.98 11.64
CA LYS A 179 -5.79 12.69 10.52
C LYS A 179 -5.24 11.62 9.58
N LEU A 180 -6.14 10.91 8.90
CA LEU A 180 -5.74 10.15 7.72
C LEU A 180 -5.48 11.12 6.58
N THR A 181 -4.41 10.90 5.82
CA THR A 181 -4.05 11.82 4.73
C THR A 181 -3.79 11.05 3.45
N LEU A 182 -4.53 11.37 2.39
CA LEU A 182 -4.21 10.99 1.02
C LEU A 182 -3.36 12.10 0.41
N LEU A 183 -2.05 11.84 0.28
CA LEU A 183 -1.09 12.70 -0.38
C LEU A 183 -0.88 12.21 -1.81
N LEU A 184 -1.23 13.04 -2.79
CA LEU A 184 -1.15 12.74 -4.22
C LEU A 184 -0.10 13.63 -4.87
N PHE A 185 0.99 13.06 -5.40
CA PHE A 185 1.95 13.82 -6.19
C PHE A 185 1.54 13.82 -7.66
N VAL A 186 1.43 15.03 -8.23
CA VAL A 186 0.92 15.26 -9.58
C VAL A 186 1.96 16.04 -10.38
N GLU A 187 2.39 15.50 -11.51
CA GLU A 187 3.20 16.26 -12.48
C GLU A 187 2.27 17.09 -13.37
N PRO A 188 2.37 18.44 -13.37
CA PRO A 188 1.68 19.25 -14.36
C PRO A 188 2.12 18.87 -15.79
N PRO A 189 1.32 19.19 -16.82
CA PRO A 189 1.74 19.02 -18.22
C PRO A 189 3.09 19.70 -18.53
N ALA A 190 3.78 19.32 -19.61
CA ALA A 190 5.02 20.01 -19.97
C ALA A 190 4.74 21.46 -20.44
N ASP A 191 3.65 21.66 -21.18
CA ASP A 191 3.21 22.97 -21.68
C ASP A 191 2.36 23.70 -20.62
N PRO A 192 2.76 24.91 -20.16
CA PRO A 192 2.07 25.66 -19.11
C PRO A 192 0.57 25.89 -19.33
N GLY A 193 0.14 26.15 -20.56
CA GLY A 193 -1.27 26.41 -20.90
C GLY A 193 -2.09 25.16 -21.25
N SER A 194 -1.45 23.99 -21.27
CA SER A 194 -2.11 22.73 -21.60
C SER A 194 -2.79 22.11 -20.37
N ASP A 195 -3.88 21.39 -20.61
CA ASP A 195 -4.51 20.54 -19.61
C ASP A 195 -3.83 19.16 -19.55
N PHE A 196 -4.20 18.34 -18.55
CA PHE A 196 -3.76 16.96 -18.46
C PHE A 196 -4.12 16.16 -19.72
N PRO A 197 -3.19 15.34 -20.24
CA PRO A 197 -3.39 14.63 -21.50
C PRO A 197 -4.57 13.67 -21.38
N VAL A 198 -5.49 13.76 -22.35
CA VAL A 198 -6.63 12.85 -22.44
C VAL A 198 -6.29 11.73 -23.43
N ARG A 199 -6.57 10.49 -23.04
CA ARG A 199 -6.44 9.35 -23.96
C ARG A 199 -7.49 9.46 -25.05
N LEU A 200 -7.08 9.42 -26.31
CA LEU A 200 -7.97 9.39 -27.46
C LEU A 200 -8.20 7.94 -27.92
N ASP A 201 -9.39 7.65 -28.44
CA ASP A 201 -9.71 6.37 -29.06
C ASP A 201 -9.16 6.29 -30.50
N GLY A 202 -9.39 5.16 -31.19
CA GLY A 202 -8.95 4.99 -32.57
C GLY A 202 -9.59 5.94 -33.59
N LYS A 203 -10.58 6.74 -33.17
CA LYS A 203 -11.25 7.78 -33.96
C LYS A 203 -10.82 9.19 -33.55
N GLY A 204 -9.81 9.32 -32.68
CA GLY A 204 -9.33 10.60 -32.18
C GLY A 204 -10.25 11.27 -31.15
N GLN A 205 -11.24 10.54 -30.60
CA GLN A 205 -12.17 11.07 -29.62
C GLN A 205 -11.68 10.81 -28.19
N PRO A 206 -11.86 11.73 -27.23
CA PRO A 206 -11.61 11.49 -25.82
C PRO A 206 -12.24 10.18 -25.33
N THR A 207 -11.41 9.27 -24.83
CA THR A 207 -11.90 8.07 -24.15
C THR A 207 -12.52 8.49 -22.82
N LYS A 208 -13.57 7.79 -22.39
CA LYS A 208 -14.13 7.93 -21.04
C LYS A 208 -13.18 7.47 -19.93
N ASN A 209 -12.06 6.83 -20.30
CA ASN A 209 -11.08 6.32 -19.36
C ASN A 209 -9.98 7.37 -19.18
N ASP A 210 -10.15 8.21 -18.17
CA ASP A 210 -9.14 9.16 -17.69
C ASP A 210 -8.60 8.68 -16.33
N PRO A 211 -7.51 7.89 -16.32
CA PRO A 211 -6.90 7.38 -15.10
C PRO A 211 -6.49 8.45 -14.09
N LEU A 212 -5.97 9.59 -14.56
CA LEU A 212 -5.47 10.65 -13.70
C LEU A 212 -6.62 11.28 -12.93
N ARG A 213 -7.65 11.75 -13.66
CA ARG A 213 -8.84 12.34 -13.04
C ARG A 213 -9.63 11.34 -12.21
N SER A 214 -9.64 10.06 -12.63
CA SER A 214 -10.27 8.99 -11.84
C SER A 214 -9.60 8.81 -10.48
N VAL A 215 -8.26 8.76 -10.43
CA VAL A 215 -7.52 8.60 -9.15
C VAL A 215 -7.74 9.79 -8.22
N MET A 216 -7.72 11.01 -8.75
CA MET A 216 -8.07 12.22 -7.99
C MET A 216 -9.50 12.13 -7.47
N GLY A 217 -10.46 11.77 -8.33
CA GLY A 217 -11.86 11.61 -7.99
C GLY A 217 -12.11 10.56 -6.90
N TYR A 218 -11.39 9.44 -6.91
CA TYR A 218 -11.49 8.43 -5.85
C TYR A 218 -11.04 8.96 -4.49
N ALA A 219 -9.97 9.76 -4.44
CA ALA A 219 -9.53 10.38 -3.20
C ALA A 219 -10.61 11.31 -2.62
N PHE A 220 -11.26 12.10 -3.47
CA PHE A 220 -12.37 12.98 -3.07
C PHE A 220 -13.59 12.19 -2.63
N GLU A 221 -13.97 11.16 -3.39
CA GLU A 221 -15.07 10.24 -3.06
C GLU A 221 -14.88 9.69 -1.64
N PHE A 222 -13.70 9.17 -1.31
CA PHE A 222 -13.46 8.59 0.01
C PHE A 222 -13.37 9.64 1.12
N ALA A 223 -12.80 10.81 0.86
CA ALA A 223 -12.77 11.88 1.85
C ALA A 223 -14.17 12.42 2.16
N GLU A 224 -15.01 12.57 1.15
CA GLU A 224 -16.39 13.01 1.30
C GLU A 224 -17.24 11.93 1.99
N ARG A 225 -17.10 10.66 1.60
CA ARG A 225 -17.88 9.58 2.19
C ARG A 225 -17.39 9.20 3.59
N HIS A 226 -16.16 9.55 3.95
CA HIS A 226 -15.64 9.30 5.28
C HIS A 226 -16.46 10.08 6.32
N ILE A 227 -16.92 9.34 7.31
CA ILE A 227 -18.06 9.72 8.15
C ILE A 227 -17.71 10.87 9.07
N HIS A 228 -16.51 10.80 9.66
CA HIS A 228 -16.03 11.84 10.55
C HIS A 228 -15.33 12.97 9.79
N LYS A 229 -15.28 12.92 8.44
CA LYS A 229 -14.53 13.86 7.60
C LYS A 229 -13.06 14.03 8.04
N GLU A 230 -12.45 12.95 8.54
CA GLU A 230 -11.07 12.91 9.05
C GLU A 230 -10.06 12.37 8.01
N VAL A 231 -10.46 12.26 6.75
CA VAL A 231 -9.56 11.96 5.62
C VAL A 231 -9.26 13.27 4.91
N GLU A 232 -8.02 13.73 5.02
CA GLU A 232 -7.52 14.91 4.34
C GLU A 232 -6.95 14.52 2.97
N VAL A 233 -7.26 15.30 1.93
CA VAL A 233 -6.72 15.09 0.58
C VAL A 233 -5.81 16.26 0.23
N ILE A 234 -4.59 15.95 -0.18
CA ILE A 234 -3.56 16.92 -0.54
C ILE A 234 -3.03 16.58 -1.93
N ALA A 235 -3.17 17.52 -2.87
CA ALA A 235 -2.54 17.46 -4.18
C ALA A 235 -1.21 18.23 -4.16
N ALA A 236 -0.09 17.53 -4.22
CA ALA A 236 1.25 18.09 -4.27
C ALA A 236 1.74 18.14 -5.72
N PHE A 237 1.73 19.33 -6.33
CA PHE A 237 2.13 19.52 -7.72
C PHE A 237 3.65 19.65 -7.85
N LEU A 238 4.25 18.94 -8.80
CA LEU A 238 5.69 18.91 -9.06
C LEU A 238 6.18 20.15 -9.83
N CYS A 239 5.88 21.35 -9.32
CA CYS A 239 6.32 22.63 -9.89
C CYS A 239 6.30 23.75 -8.84
N ASP A 240 6.94 24.90 -9.13
CA ASP A 240 6.93 26.11 -8.29
C ASP A 240 5.91 27.18 -8.73
N ASP A 241 5.06 26.90 -9.73
CA ASP A 241 4.16 27.88 -10.34
C ASP A 241 2.76 27.84 -9.71
N ALA A 242 2.48 28.77 -8.79
CA ALA A 242 1.22 28.82 -8.06
C ALA A 242 0.03 29.18 -8.96
N ASP A 243 0.22 30.08 -9.93
CA ASP A 243 -0.86 30.52 -10.83
C ASP A 243 -1.30 29.36 -11.71
N ARG A 244 -0.32 28.63 -12.24
CA ARG A 244 -0.56 27.41 -13.01
C ARG A 244 -1.29 26.33 -12.20
N VAL A 245 -0.91 26.12 -10.94
CA VAL A 245 -1.61 25.16 -10.09
C VAL A 245 -3.05 25.60 -9.82
N ARG A 246 -3.30 26.90 -9.60
CA ARG A 246 -4.67 27.41 -9.42
C ARG A 246 -5.52 27.18 -10.66
N GLU A 247 -4.99 27.45 -11.85
CA GLU A 247 -5.68 27.20 -13.12
C GLU A 247 -6.03 25.71 -13.30
N LEU A 248 -5.07 24.81 -13.03
CA LEU A 248 -5.30 23.36 -13.11
C LEU A 248 -6.35 22.89 -12.10
N MET A 249 -6.31 23.39 -10.87
CA MET A 249 -7.30 23.07 -9.84
C MET A 249 -8.70 23.55 -10.24
N GLU A 250 -8.84 24.77 -10.74
CA GLU A 250 -10.10 25.35 -11.18
C GLU A 250 -10.67 24.59 -12.38
N LYS A 251 -9.87 24.39 -13.43
CA LYS A 251 -10.27 23.71 -14.67
C LYS A 251 -10.74 22.28 -14.44
N ASN A 252 -10.19 21.61 -13.43
CA ASN A 252 -10.52 20.23 -13.09
C ASN A 252 -11.52 20.11 -11.92
N GLU A 253 -12.03 21.23 -11.41
CA GLU A 253 -12.97 21.30 -10.28
C GLU A 253 -12.45 20.57 -9.03
N TRP A 254 -11.14 20.63 -8.79
CA TRP A 254 -10.51 19.98 -7.64
C TRP A 254 -10.62 20.88 -6.41
N SER A 255 -11.30 20.39 -5.38
CA SER A 255 -11.57 21.14 -4.13
C SER A 255 -10.64 20.79 -2.97
N CYS A 256 -9.65 19.92 -3.20
CA CYS A 256 -8.71 19.51 -2.17
C CYS A 256 -7.66 20.60 -1.87
N ARG A 257 -6.89 20.40 -0.79
CA ARG A 257 -5.75 21.26 -0.48
C ARG A 257 -4.67 21.05 -1.55
N ALA A 258 -4.27 22.11 -2.23
CA ALA A 258 -3.16 22.09 -3.16
C ALA A 258 -1.88 22.62 -2.51
N ALA A 259 -0.75 22.00 -2.86
CA ALA A 259 0.59 22.43 -2.50
C ALA A 259 1.54 22.22 -3.69
N MET A 260 2.70 22.85 -3.62
CA MET A 260 3.76 22.82 -4.61
C MET A 260 5.00 22.16 -4.03
N VAL A 261 5.65 21.33 -4.83
CA VAL A 261 6.93 20.71 -4.52
C VAL A 261 8.04 21.62 -5.05
N PRO A 262 8.86 22.25 -4.18
CA PRO A 262 9.90 23.17 -4.63
C PRO A 262 10.91 22.48 -5.54
N GLY A 263 11.27 23.07 -6.68
CA GLY A 263 12.16 22.47 -7.67
C GLY A 263 11.54 21.31 -8.46
N GLY A 264 10.24 21.02 -8.25
CA GLY A 264 9.51 19.96 -8.94
C GLY A 264 10.21 18.61 -8.88
N LEU A 265 10.35 17.95 -10.03
CA LEU A 265 11.02 16.65 -10.16
C LEU A 265 12.49 16.63 -9.71
N ASN A 266 13.16 17.79 -9.69
CA ASN A 266 14.57 17.87 -9.29
C ASN A 266 14.74 17.92 -7.77
N ASN A 267 13.65 17.98 -7.00
CA ASN A 267 13.76 17.96 -5.55
C ASN A 267 14.27 16.60 -5.05
N PRO A 268 15.29 16.54 -4.19
CA PRO A 268 15.75 15.28 -3.60
C PRO A 268 14.64 14.44 -2.94
N MET A 269 13.61 15.07 -2.35
CA MET A 269 12.53 14.30 -1.72
C MET A 269 11.68 13.51 -2.74
N VAL A 270 11.58 13.99 -3.98
CA VAL A 270 10.87 13.27 -5.06
C VAL A 270 11.57 11.95 -5.34
N GLN A 271 12.91 11.95 -5.36
CA GLN A 271 13.71 10.73 -5.54
C GLN A 271 13.61 9.80 -4.33
N GLN A 272 13.66 10.35 -3.11
CA GLN A 272 13.50 9.57 -1.87
C GLN A 272 12.13 8.88 -1.79
N LEU A 273 11.09 9.49 -2.36
CA LEU A 273 9.74 8.92 -2.43
C LEU A 273 9.51 8.00 -3.64
N GLY A 274 10.46 7.93 -4.58
CA GLY A 274 10.35 7.09 -5.78
C GLY A 274 9.38 7.63 -6.82
N VAL A 275 9.12 8.94 -6.81
CA VAL A 275 8.27 9.61 -7.81
C VAL A 275 9.09 9.85 -9.07
N LEU A 276 8.54 9.49 -10.24
CA LEU A 276 9.27 9.49 -11.51
C LEU A 276 8.60 10.41 -12.54
N SER A 277 9.39 11.00 -13.42
CA SER A 277 8.89 11.77 -14.59
C SER A 277 8.16 10.92 -15.63
N SER A 278 8.19 9.60 -15.48
CA SER A 278 7.45 8.65 -16.30
C SER A 278 6.06 8.34 -15.72
N ASP A 279 5.74 8.84 -14.53
CA ASP A 279 4.42 8.70 -13.93
C ASP A 279 3.38 9.49 -14.72
N ARG A 280 2.23 8.87 -14.97
CA ARG A 280 1.16 9.43 -15.80
C ARG A 280 -0.16 9.57 -15.06
N ILE A 281 -0.23 9.03 -13.85
CA ILE A 281 -1.31 9.25 -12.89
C ILE A 281 -0.65 9.68 -11.57
N PRO A 282 -1.43 10.19 -10.59
CA PRO A 282 -0.84 10.62 -9.34
C PRO A 282 -0.15 9.46 -8.60
N ASN A 283 1.02 9.73 -8.04
CA ASN A 283 1.60 8.85 -7.03
C ASN A 283 0.79 9.04 -5.75
N VAL A 284 0.36 7.96 -5.11
CA VAL A 284 -0.53 8.04 -3.94
C VAL A 284 0.18 7.52 -2.72
N PHE A 285 0.15 8.29 -1.65
CA PHE A 285 0.53 7.88 -0.31
C PHE A 285 -0.68 8.05 0.62
N LEU A 286 -1.09 6.99 1.28
CA LEU A 286 -2.02 7.05 2.40
C LEU A 286 -1.23 7.04 3.71
N LEU A 287 -1.32 8.13 4.45
CA LEU A 287 -0.68 8.31 5.74
C LEU A 287 -1.66 8.00 6.86
N ARG A 288 -1.18 7.26 7.85
CA ARG A 288 -1.86 7.10 9.14
C ARG A 288 -1.77 8.39 9.95
N ARG A 289 -2.59 8.46 10.99
CA ARG A 289 -2.68 9.58 11.95
C ARG A 289 -1.37 9.91 12.67
N ASP A 290 -0.42 8.97 12.70
CA ASP A 290 0.91 9.11 13.31
C ASP A 290 2.03 9.47 12.31
N GLY A 291 1.67 9.65 11.02
CA GLY A 291 2.62 9.95 9.94
C GLY A 291 3.30 8.73 9.31
N THR A 292 2.94 7.50 9.72
CA THR A 292 3.40 6.29 9.03
C THR A 292 2.61 6.03 7.75
N VAL A 293 3.26 5.42 6.76
CA VAL A 293 2.62 5.08 5.47
C VAL A 293 1.78 3.82 5.66
N ALA A 294 0.46 3.93 5.48
CA ALA A 294 -0.46 2.79 5.46
C ALA A 294 -0.35 2.02 4.15
N TRP A 295 -0.27 2.76 3.05
CA TRP A 295 -0.18 2.23 1.70
C TRP A 295 0.39 3.28 0.75
N HIS A 296 1.11 2.86 -0.28
CA HIS A 296 1.49 3.74 -1.39
C HIS A 296 1.54 2.99 -2.72
N THR A 297 1.51 3.74 -3.82
CA THR A 297 1.75 3.25 -5.18
C THR A 297 2.39 4.34 -6.04
N SER A 298 3.27 3.93 -6.96
CA SER A 298 3.76 4.81 -8.03
C SER A 298 2.64 5.22 -8.99
N GLY A 299 2.89 6.30 -9.74
CA GLY A 299 2.02 6.81 -10.78
C GLY A 299 2.24 6.17 -12.16
N PHE A 300 3.00 5.08 -12.22
CA PHE A 300 3.39 4.48 -13.48
C PHE A 300 2.25 3.63 -14.06
N SER A 301 1.77 3.98 -15.26
CA SER A 301 0.69 3.25 -15.92
C SER A 301 1.24 2.14 -16.82
N TYR A 302 1.16 0.90 -16.36
CA TYR A 302 1.50 -0.26 -17.19
C TYR A 302 0.41 -0.55 -18.21
N LYS A 303 0.83 -0.95 -19.42
CA LYS A 303 -0.08 -1.37 -20.50
C LYS A 303 -0.69 -2.75 -20.26
N SER A 304 -0.06 -3.59 -19.43
CA SER A 304 -0.58 -4.91 -19.07
C SER A 304 -1.59 -4.83 -17.93
N ASP A 305 -2.85 -5.02 -18.30
CA ASP A 305 -3.81 -5.86 -17.56
C ASP A 305 -4.52 -5.30 -16.28
N TYR A 306 -5.87 -5.26 -16.36
CA TYR A 306 -6.87 -5.33 -15.26
C TYR A 306 -7.21 -4.11 -14.38
N GLY A 307 -7.37 -2.92 -14.95
CA GLY A 307 -8.07 -1.82 -14.25
C GLY A 307 -7.25 -1.22 -13.11
N TYR A 308 -6.02 -0.81 -13.41
CA TYR A 308 -5.08 -0.26 -12.43
C TYR A 308 -5.64 0.92 -11.61
N PRO A 309 -6.33 1.93 -12.20
CA PRO A 309 -6.99 2.97 -11.40
C PRO A 309 -8.03 2.40 -10.42
N PHE A 310 -8.73 1.34 -10.80
CA PHE A 310 -9.67 0.67 -9.92
C PHE A 310 -8.97 -0.08 -8.77
N ALA A 311 -7.78 -0.64 -8.98
CA ALA A 311 -6.98 -1.21 -7.90
C ALA A 311 -6.55 -0.14 -6.88
N ILE A 312 -6.17 1.06 -7.35
CA ILE A 312 -5.87 2.22 -6.49
C ILE A 312 -7.10 2.61 -5.66
N ARG A 313 -8.28 2.67 -6.29
CA ARG A 313 -9.54 2.92 -5.58
C ARG A 313 -9.78 1.91 -4.45
N LEU A 314 -9.64 0.62 -4.74
CA LEU A 314 -9.82 -0.44 -3.74
C LEU A 314 -8.79 -0.34 -2.60
N ALA A 315 -7.55 0.02 -2.92
CA ALA A 315 -6.47 0.20 -1.94
C ALA A 315 -6.73 1.38 -1.01
N MET A 316 -7.10 2.54 -1.55
CA MET A 316 -7.49 3.70 -0.74
C MET A 316 -8.61 3.31 0.22
N LYS A 317 -9.68 2.66 -0.28
CA LYS A 317 -10.81 2.23 0.54
C LYS A 317 -10.38 1.32 1.68
N VAL A 318 -9.75 0.18 1.36
CA VAL A 318 -9.45 -0.85 2.36
C VAL A 318 -8.49 -0.34 3.42
N HIS A 319 -7.49 0.47 3.05
CA HIS A 319 -6.51 0.97 4.03
C HIS A 319 -7.05 2.12 4.87
N ILE A 320 -8.00 2.92 4.38
CA ILE A 320 -8.77 3.85 5.22
C ILE A 320 -9.57 3.05 6.24
N GLU A 321 -10.32 2.04 5.79
CA GLU A 321 -11.14 1.19 6.66
C GLU A 321 -10.31 0.47 7.72
N VAL A 322 -9.17 -0.13 7.33
CA VAL A 322 -8.21 -0.78 8.25
C VAL A 322 -7.67 0.21 9.27
N SER A 323 -7.33 1.43 8.86
CA SER A 323 -6.76 2.43 9.77
C SER A 323 -7.77 2.90 10.82
N ASP A 324 -9.06 3.00 10.46
CA ASP A 324 -10.12 3.32 11.41
C ASP A 324 -10.43 2.15 12.34
N THR A 325 -10.48 0.92 11.82
CA THR A 325 -10.74 -0.26 12.65
C THR A 325 -9.60 -0.53 13.64
N GLU A 326 -8.35 -0.32 13.22
CA GLU A 326 -7.17 -0.29 14.10
C GLU A 326 -7.28 0.75 15.22
N LEU A 327 -7.69 1.98 14.89
CA LEU A 327 -7.89 3.04 15.87
C LEU A 327 -8.98 2.69 16.88
N ALA A 328 -10.10 2.15 16.40
CA ALA A 328 -11.21 1.74 17.24
C ALA A 328 -10.83 0.54 18.14
N TYR A 329 -10.07 -0.42 17.59
CA TYR A 329 -9.54 -1.57 18.33
C TYR A 329 -8.63 -1.13 19.48
N ARG A 330 -7.68 -0.21 19.22
CA ARG A 330 -6.80 0.33 20.28
C ARG A 330 -7.59 1.03 21.38
N ALA A 331 -8.58 1.85 20.99
CA ALA A 331 -9.46 2.49 21.96
C ALA A 331 -10.24 1.48 22.82
N LEU A 332 -10.71 0.35 22.25
CA LEU A 332 -11.30 -0.73 23.04
C LEU A 332 -10.30 -1.34 24.03
N ALA A 333 -9.09 -1.67 23.56
CA ALA A 333 -8.05 -2.29 24.37
C ALA A 333 -7.61 -1.38 25.54
N GLU A 334 -7.60 -0.07 25.33
CA GLU A 334 -7.27 0.95 26.34
C GLU A 334 -8.46 1.30 27.27
N GLY A 335 -9.65 0.74 27.02
CA GLY A 335 -10.86 1.03 27.79
C GLY A 335 -11.53 2.37 27.46
N ASP A 336 -11.10 3.09 26.41
CA ASP A 336 -11.78 4.27 25.88
C ASP A 336 -12.99 3.87 25.02
N PHE A 337 -14.01 3.34 25.69
CA PHE A 337 -15.20 2.81 25.04
C PHE A 337 -16.02 3.89 24.31
N LYS A 338 -15.93 5.16 24.73
CA LYS A 338 -16.61 6.27 24.03
C LYS A 338 -15.96 6.52 22.67
N LYS A 339 -14.63 6.57 22.61
CA LYS A 339 -13.88 6.71 21.37
C LYS A 339 -14.06 5.49 20.47
N ALA A 340 -13.94 4.28 21.02
CA ALA A 340 -14.20 3.05 20.27
C ALA A 340 -15.60 3.05 19.64
N LYS A 341 -16.64 3.33 20.44
CA LYS A 341 -18.01 3.47 19.95
C LYS A 341 -18.08 4.50 18.83
N ARG A 342 -17.55 5.71 19.01
CA ARG A 342 -17.57 6.77 17.98
C ARG A 342 -16.98 6.28 16.66
N VAL A 343 -15.78 5.71 16.67
CA VAL A 343 -15.07 5.30 15.46
C VAL A 343 -15.76 4.11 14.78
N PHE A 344 -16.30 3.15 15.55
CA PHE A 344 -17.13 2.08 14.98
C PHE A 344 -18.52 2.55 14.49
N SER A 345 -19.03 3.68 14.98
CA SER A 345 -20.41 4.18 14.71
C SER A 345 -20.60 4.84 13.34
N GLY A 346 -19.74 4.56 12.38
CA GLY A 346 -19.95 5.00 11.01
C GLY A 346 -21.31 4.58 10.43
N PRO A 347 -22.04 5.40 9.64
CA PRO A 347 -23.10 4.90 8.79
C PRO A 347 -22.51 3.85 7.87
N VAL A 348 -22.85 2.60 8.18
CA VAL A 348 -22.65 1.47 7.29
C VAL A 348 -23.79 1.51 6.29
N LEU A 349 -23.77 2.51 5.41
CA LEU A 349 -24.69 2.51 4.28
C LEU A 349 -24.31 1.31 3.42
N PRO A 350 -25.26 0.43 3.07
CA PRO A 350 -24.95 -0.68 2.19
C PRO A 350 -24.35 -0.13 0.90
N GLU A 351 -23.09 -0.49 0.67
CA GLU A 351 -22.37 -0.05 -0.51
C GLU A 351 -22.54 -1.05 -1.64
N LYS A 352 -22.46 -0.58 -2.89
CA LYS A 352 -22.45 -1.49 -4.04
C LYS A 352 -21.24 -2.44 -4.06
N ASP A 353 -20.17 -2.12 -3.32
CA ASP A 353 -18.91 -2.90 -3.29
C ASP A 353 -18.42 -3.10 -1.84
N GLU A 354 -18.98 -4.11 -1.16
CA GLU A 354 -18.61 -4.53 0.20
C GLU A 354 -17.62 -5.72 0.20
N ARG A 355 -16.68 -5.74 -0.75
CA ARG A 355 -15.76 -6.87 -0.96
C ARG A 355 -14.94 -7.30 0.28
N TYR A 356 -14.71 -6.38 1.22
CA TYR A 356 -13.96 -6.65 2.45
C TYR A 356 -14.84 -6.83 3.68
N GLN A 357 -16.17 -6.70 3.52
CA GLN A 357 -17.15 -7.16 4.51
C GLN A 357 -16.99 -6.54 5.92
N TRP A 358 -16.48 -5.31 6.00
CA TRP A 358 -16.19 -4.64 7.28
C TRP A 358 -17.41 -4.30 8.15
N ARG A 359 -18.62 -4.50 7.62
CA ARG A 359 -19.87 -4.18 8.31
C ARG A 359 -20.03 -4.99 9.60
N GLY A 360 -20.08 -6.31 9.53
CA GLY A 360 -20.17 -7.20 10.68
C GLY A 360 -19.11 -6.96 11.76
N PRO A 361 -17.81 -6.87 11.41
CA PRO A 361 -16.77 -6.61 12.39
C PRO A 361 -16.87 -5.24 13.05
N ARG A 362 -17.34 -4.20 12.35
CA ARG A 362 -17.62 -2.89 12.95
C ARG A 362 -18.77 -2.94 13.95
N PHE A 363 -19.85 -3.63 13.63
CA PHE A 363 -20.96 -3.85 14.58
C PHE A 363 -20.52 -4.67 15.79
N HIS A 364 -19.72 -5.72 15.60
CA HIS A 364 -19.17 -6.50 16.70
C HIS A 364 -18.29 -5.64 17.62
N GLY A 365 -17.36 -4.86 17.05
CA GLY A 365 -16.54 -3.92 17.82
C GLY A 365 -17.36 -2.86 18.57
N ARG A 366 -18.43 -2.34 17.95
CA ARG A 366 -19.35 -1.39 18.58
C ARG A 366 -20.15 -2.03 19.72
N ALA A 367 -20.54 -3.30 19.58
CA ALA A 367 -21.18 -4.05 20.65
C ALA A 367 -20.26 -4.16 21.88
N LEU A 368 -18.98 -4.48 21.67
CA LEU A 368 -17.98 -4.51 22.75
C LEU A 368 -17.79 -3.14 23.40
N ALA A 369 -17.78 -2.06 22.62
CA ALA A 369 -17.74 -0.71 23.16
C ALA A 369 -18.96 -0.38 24.03
N ASN A 370 -20.17 -0.72 23.56
CA ASN A 370 -21.40 -0.56 24.33
C ASN A 370 -21.43 -1.42 25.60
N MET A 371 -20.87 -2.63 25.57
CA MET A 371 -20.66 -3.46 26.77
C MET A 371 -19.78 -2.76 27.80
N GLY A 372 -18.65 -2.19 27.38
CA GLY A 372 -17.77 -1.41 28.26
C GLY A 372 -18.45 -0.17 28.85
N LEU A 373 -19.38 0.44 28.10
CA LEU A 373 -20.23 1.54 28.57
C LEU A 373 -21.45 1.08 29.41
N LYS A 374 -21.63 -0.24 29.59
CA LYS A 374 -22.79 -0.86 30.26
C LYS A 374 -24.14 -0.53 29.59
N ASP A 375 -24.11 -0.16 28.32
CA ASP A 375 -25.31 0.03 27.49
C ASP A 375 -25.69 -1.31 26.84
N TRP A 376 -26.25 -2.21 27.67
CA TRP A 376 -26.52 -3.58 27.28
C TRP A 376 -27.55 -3.70 26.16
N ALA A 377 -28.50 -2.77 26.09
CA ALA A 377 -29.51 -2.73 25.04
C ALA A 377 -28.90 -2.37 23.69
N ALA A 378 -28.05 -1.32 23.63
CA ALA A 378 -27.35 -0.96 22.40
C ALA A 378 -26.34 -2.05 21.98
N ALA A 379 -25.64 -2.66 22.95
CA ALA A 379 -24.73 -3.76 22.66
C ALA A 379 -25.44 -4.96 22.04
N LEU A 380 -26.65 -5.31 22.53
CA LEU A 380 -27.45 -6.38 21.97
C LEU A 380 -27.91 -6.06 20.55
N ALA A 381 -28.36 -4.83 20.31
CA ALA A 381 -28.76 -4.41 18.96
C ALA A 381 -27.60 -4.50 17.97
N ASP A 382 -26.39 -4.11 18.39
CA ASP A 382 -25.19 -4.17 17.56
C ASP A 382 -24.74 -5.61 17.27
N ILE A 383 -24.74 -6.51 18.27
CA ILE A 383 -24.33 -7.90 18.03
C ILE A 383 -25.34 -8.64 17.14
N ASP A 384 -26.63 -8.32 17.25
CA ASP A 384 -27.67 -8.87 16.37
C ASP A 384 -27.44 -8.45 14.92
N GLU A 385 -27.09 -7.18 14.68
CA GLU A 385 -26.77 -6.70 13.33
C GLU A 385 -25.46 -7.31 12.79
N ALA A 386 -24.45 -7.53 13.64
CA ALA A 386 -23.22 -8.23 13.26
C ALA A 386 -23.48 -9.69 12.84
N ILE A 387 -24.32 -10.41 13.60
CA ILE A 387 -24.74 -11.78 13.30
C ILE A 387 -25.51 -11.83 11.97
N LYS A 388 -26.46 -10.92 11.78
CA LYS A 388 -27.26 -10.83 10.56
C LYS A 388 -26.38 -10.60 9.33
N ASP A 389 -25.47 -9.62 9.41
CA ASP A 389 -24.55 -9.31 8.31
C ASP A 389 -23.66 -10.51 7.96
N HIS A 390 -23.11 -11.19 8.98
CA HIS A 390 -22.32 -12.40 8.76
C HIS A 390 -23.13 -13.49 8.05
N GLN A 391 -24.38 -13.73 8.46
CA GLN A 391 -25.24 -14.75 7.85
C GLN A 391 -25.63 -14.43 6.40
N GLU A 392 -25.86 -13.15 6.09
CA GLU A 392 -26.18 -12.71 4.73
C GLU A 392 -24.98 -12.91 3.78
N GLN A 393 -23.77 -12.64 4.28
CA GLN A 393 -22.52 -12.72 3.52
C GLN A 393 -21.96 -14.14 3.41
N PHE A 394 -22.03 -14.90 4.50
CA PHE A 394 -21.47 -16.25 4.63
C PHE A 394 -22.62 -17.24 4.81
N LYS A 395 -23.25 -17.64 3.71
CA LYS A 395 -24.35 -18.63 3.68
C LYS A 395 -23.90 -20.08 3.97
N LEU A 396 -22.76 -20.26 4.62
CA LEU A 396 -22.05 -21.53 4.81
C LEU A 396 -22.14 -22.00 6.27
N GLN A 397 -21.49 -23.14 6.57
CA GLN A 397 -21.39 -23.72 7.91
C GLN A 397 -20.87 -22.71 8.95
N PRO A 398 -21.23 -22.86 10.23
CA PRO A 398 -20.86 -21.88 11.27
C PRO A 398 -19.34 -21.69 11.34
N SER A 399 -18.89 -20.44 11.20
CA SER A 399 -17.50 -20.02 11.39
C SER A 399 -17.17 -19.78 12.86
N GLU A 400 -15.88 -19.68 13.19
CA GLU A 400 -15.45 -19.28 14.54
C GLU A 400 -16.00 -17.87 14.90
N SER A 401 -16.06 -16.97 13.93
CA SER A 401 -16.60 -15.62 14.11
C SER A 401 -18.07 -15.62 14.53
N ILE A 402 -18.93 -16.43 13.89
CA ILE A 402 -20.36 -16.47 14.25
C ILE A 402 -20.59 -17.12 15.60
N VAL A 403 -19.81 -18.17 15.92
CA VAL A 403 -19.85 -18.82 17.24
C VAL A 403 -19.52 -17.81 18.34
N GLU A 404 -18.47 -17.01 18.14
CA GLU A 404 -18.06 -15.97 19.09
C GLU A 404 -19.13 -14.88 19.26
N MET A 405 -19.72 -14.41 18.16
CA MET A 405 -20.80 -13.42 18.21
C MET A 405 -22.04 -13.96 18.96
N GLN A 406 -22.39 -15.24 18.77
CA GLN A 406 -23.46 -15.90 19.52
C GLN A 406 -23.15 -16.02 21.01
N ALA A 407 -21.89 -16.28 21.38
CA ALA A 407 -21.46 -16.28 22.77
C ALA A 407 -21.59 -14.89 23.40
N THR A 408 -21.23 -13.83 22.66
CA THR A 408 -21.42 -12.44 23.10
C THR A 408 -22.90 -12.10 23.27
N LYS A 409 -23.75 -12.49 22.31
CA LYS A 409 -25.21 -12.33 22.39
C LYS A 409 -25.80 -13.02 23.61
N ALA A 410 -25.38 -14.26 23.90
CA ALA A 410 -25.84 -14.98 25.09
C ALA A 410 -25.56 -14.21 26.39
N MET A 411 -24.34 -13.70 26.55
CA MET A 411 -23.94 -12.90 27.72
C MET A 411 -24.81 -11.64 27.85
N LEU A 412 -25.04 -10.93 26.74
CA LEU A 412 -25.85 -9.71 26.72
C LEU A 412 -27.30 -9.97 27.12
N LEU A 413 -27.90 -11.04 26.57
CA LEU A 413 -29.27 -11.45 26.89
C LEU A 413 -29.45 -11.78 28.37
N GLU A 414 -28.46 -12.38 29.03
CA GLU A 414 -28.49 -12.61 30.48
C GLU A 414 -28.44 -11.32 31.29
N LYS A 415 -27.56 -10.38 30.89
CA LYS A 415 -27.45 -9.08 31.57
C LYS A 415 -28.76 -8.29 31.57
N ILE A 416 -29.62 -8.52 30.58
CA ILE A 416 -30.94 -7.90 30.47
C ILE A 416 -32.11 -8.81 30.86
N GLY A 417 -31.84 -9.99 31.43
CA GLY A 417 -32.87 -10.90 31.97
C GLY A 417 -33.63 -11.75 30.95
N ARG A 418 -33.19 -11.81 29.68
CA ARG A 418 -33.81 -12.65 28.62
C ARG A 418 -33.23 -14.06 28.61
N ILE A 419 -33.46 -14.80 29.70
CA ILE A 419 -32.78 -16.06 30.00
C ILE A 419 -32.99 -17.16 28.95
N ASP A 420 -34.21 -17.34 28.43
CA ASP A 420 -34.47 -18.42 27.46
C ASP A 420 -33.84 -18.14 26.10
N GLU A 421 -33.78 -16.88 25.70
CA GLU A 421 -33.06 -16.46 24.50
C GLU A 421 -31.54 -16.60 24.69
N ALA A 422 -31.02 -16.31 25.89
CA ALA A 422 -29.63 -16.55 26.21
C ALA A 422 -29.26 -18.04 26.10
N LYS A 423 -30.14 -18.95 26.56
CA LYS A 423 -29.95 -20.40 26.37
C LYS A 423 -29.94 -20.77 24.88
N ALA A 424 -30.80 -20.19 24.07
CA ALA A 424 -30.81 -20.43 22.63
C ALA A 424 -29.51 -19.96 21.96
N ALA A 425 -29.04 -18.75 22.26
CA ALA A 425 -27.77 -18.22 21.76
C ALA A 425 -26.57 -19.09 22.19
N ARG A 426 -26.55 -19.59 23.44
CA ARG A 426 -25.51 -20.53 23.92
C ARG A 426 -25.45 -21.83 23.13
N ARG A 427 -26.62 -22.38 22.75
CA ARG A 427 -26.67 -23.60 21.93
C ARG A 427 -26.01 -23.34 20.57
N LEU A 428 -26.27 -22.18 19.97
CA LEU A 428 -25.63 -21.78 18.72
C LEU A 428 -24.12 -21.53 18.88
N ALA A 429 -23.70 -21.01 20.04
CA ALA A 429 -22.30 -20.81 20.38
C ALA A 429 -21.54 -22.11 20.77
N SER A 430 -22.24 -23.24 20.88
CA SER A 430 -21.65 -24.54 21.22
C SER A 430 -21.45 -25.43 19.99
N VAL A 431 -21.77 -24.92 18.80
CA VAL A 431 -21.56 -25.64 17.55
C VAL A 431 -20.08 -25.62 17.18
N GLU A 432 -19.57 -26.77 16.77
CA GLU A 432 -18.19 -26.89 16.28
C GLU A 432 -18.03 -26.07 14.99
N PRO A 433 -17.12 -25.08 14.96
CA PRO A 433 -16.95 -24.24 13.78
C PRO A 433 -16.28 -25.04 12.65
N ALA A 434 -16.70 -24.77 11.42
CA ALA A 434 -16.04 -25.32 10.24
C ALA A 434 -14.64 -24.70 10.06
N GLU A 435 -13.66 -25.52 9.70
CA GLU A 435 -12.34 -25.02 9.30
C GLU A 435 -12.43 -24.34 7.93
N TYR A 436 -12.09 -23.04 7.90
CA TYR A 436 -12.00 -22.27 6.66
C TYR A 436 -10.55 -22.28 6.14
N PRO A 437 -10.31 -22.68 4.87
CA PRO A 437 -8.96 -22.91 4.35
C PRO A 437 -8.14 -21.63 4.10
N THR A 438 -8.71 -20.44 4.29
CA THR A 438 -8.02 -19.15 4.11
C THR A 438 -8.53 -18.11 5.07
N THR A 439 -7.68 -17.63 5.97
CA THR A 439 -7.97 -16.49 6.85
C THR A 439 -8.16 -15.23 6.01
N THR A 440 -9.35 -14.66 6.07
CA THR A 440 -9.69 -13.36 5.47
C THR A 440 -9.39 -12.22 6.44
N ILE A 441 -9.29 -10.98 5.96
CA ILE A 441 -9.13 -9.80 6.84
C ILE A 441 -10.35 -9.64 7.77
N TYR A 442 -11.52 -10.06 7.29
CA TYR A 442 -12.74 -10.16 8.09
C TYR A 442 -12.52 -11.05 9.32
N GLU A 443 -12.08 -12.29 9.10
CA GLU A 443 -11.85 -13.28 10.17
C GLU A 443 -10.73 -12.83 11.12
N GLU A 444 -9.61 -12.35 10.57
CA GLU A 444 -8.48 -11.86 11.38
C GLU A 444 -8.90 -10.73 12.33
N PHE A 445 -9.76 -9.81 11.88
CA PHE A 445 -10.26 -8.75 12.75
C PHE A 445 -11.23 -9.30 13.81
N HIS A 446 -12.08 -10.26 13.48
CA HIS A 446 -12.93 -10.93 14.47
C HIS A 446 -12.11 -11.67 15.54
N ASP A 447 -11.03 -12.34 15.15
CA ASP A 447 -10.12 -13.02 16.08
C ASP A 447 -9.47 -12.04 17.05
N ARG A 448 -9.09 -10.85 16.57
CA ARG A 448 -8.58 -9.77 17.43
C ARG A 448 -9.64 -9.30 18.41
N LEU A 449 -10.88 -9.08 17.98
CA LEU A 449 -11.97 -8.66 18.87
C LEU A 449 -12.25 -9.73 19.95
N LYS A 450 -12.19 -11.02 19.60
CA LYS A 450 -12.31 -12.13 20.54
C LYS A 450 -11.27 -12.06 21.66
N GLN A 451 -10.02 -11.74 21.33
CA GLN A 451 -8.95 -11.60 22.33
C GLN A 451 -9.25 -10.52 23.38
N LEU A 452 -9.88 -9.41 23.00
CA LEU A 452 -10.25 -8.34 23.94
C LEU A 452 -11.36 -8.74 24.90
N LYS A 453 -12.30 -9.59 24.47
CA LYS A 453 -13.38 -10.09 25.32
C LYS A 453 -12.85 -10.99 26.45
N ILE A 454 -11.82 -11.78 26.17
CA ILE A 454 -11.15 -12.63 27.18
C ILE A 454 -10.54 -11.75 28.29
N LEU A 455 -9.99 -10.59 27.94
CA LEU A 455 -9.42 -9.63 28.88
C LEU A 455 -10.46 -8.81 29.66
N SER A 456 -11.73 -8.84 29.23
CA SER A 456 -12.83 -8.06 29.82
C SER A 456 -13.70 -8.88 30.79
N GLN A 457 -13.36 -10.15 31.03
CA GLN A 457 -13.99 -10.96 32.07
C GLN A 457 -13.31 -10.64 33.42
N PRO A 458 -14.08 -10.30 34.48
CA PRO A 458 -13.53 -10.10 35.81
C PRO A 458 -12.93 -11.37 36.41
#